data_AF-A0A6L8NFD2-F1
#
_entry.id   AF-A0A6L8NFD2-F1
#
_cell.length_a   1.000
_cell.length_b   1.000
_cell.length_c   1.000
_cell.angle_alpha   90.00
_cell.angle_beta   90.00
_cell.angle_gamma   90.00
#
_symmetry.space_group_name_H-M   'P 1'
#
loop_
_entity.id
_entity.type
_entity.pdbx_description
1 polymer ?
#
loop_
_entity_poly.entity_id
_entity_poly.type
_entity_poly.pdbx_seq_one_letter_code
_entity_poly.pdbx_strand_id
1 'polypeptide(L)' 'MAREELTRLTGNGNGTCGGEDCPNVYRTATGSFLIQGDVSHAFNAPEGEGLVEIPEETLREAVRALGW' A
#
# COMPACT_ATOMS: atom_id res chain seq x y z
N MET A 1 -6.34 -10.41 17.84
CA MET A 1 -6.78 -9.45 16.80
C MET A 1 -7.13 -10.28 15.58
N ALA A 2 -8.41 -10.38 15.23
CA ALA A 2 -8.82 -11.10 14.03
C ALA A 2 -8.10 -10.46 12.83
N ARG A 3 -7.53 -11.26 11.93
CA ARG A 3 -6.99 -10.74 10.67
C ARG A 3 -8.17 -10.06 9.97
N GLU A 4 -8.15 -8.74 9.92
CA GLU A 4 -9.09 -7.99 9.07
C GLU A 4 -9.05 -8.60 7.66
N GLU A 5 -10.20 -8.67 6.99
CA GLU A 5 -10.28 -9.12 5.60
C GLU A 5 -9.55 -8.09 4.71
N LEU A 6 -8.24 -8.30 4.56
CA LEU A 6 -7.34 -7.47 3.77
C LEU A 6 -7.08 -8.17 2.44
N THR A 7 -7.45 -7.51 1.35
CA THR A 7 -7.12 -7.98 0.00
C THR A 7 -5.84 -7.30 -0.47
N ARG A 8 -4.77 -8.07 -0.68
CA ARG A 8 -3.50 -7.56 -1.24
C ARG A 8 -3.63 -7.27 -2.74
N LEU A 9 -3.22 -6.08 -3.15
CA LEU A 9 -3.40 -5.57 -4.52
C LEU A 9 -2.12 -5.62 -5.36
N THR A 10 -0.95 -5.56 -4.73
CA THR A 10 0.37 -5.59 -5.39
C THR A 10 1.00 -6.99 -5.35
N GLY A 11 2.05 -7.24 -6.14
CA GLY A 11 2.86 -8.47 -6.11
C GLY A 11 2.13 -9.76 -6.53
N ASN A 12 1.15 -9.64 -7.43
CA ASN A 12 0.37 -10.75 -7.98
C ASN A 12 0.92 -11.25 -9.34
N GLY A 13 2.13 -10.85 -9.72
CA GLY A 13 2.82 -11.31 -10.95
C GLY A 13 2.42 -10.61 -12.26
N ASN A 14 1.47 -9.67 -12.26
CA ASN A 14 1.04 -8.93 -13.45
C ASN A 14 1.41 -7.43 -13.36
N GLY A 15 2.47 -7.01 -14.06
CA GLY A 15 2.97 -5.62 -14.10
C GLY A 15 4.42 -5.49 -13.64
N THR A 16 4.91 -4.26 -13.45
CA THR A 16 6.25 -3.97 -12.92
C THR A 16 6.43 -4.39 -11.46
N CYS A 17 5.33 -4.57 -10.72
CA CYS A 17 5.32 -5.11 -9.36
C CYS A 17 5.07 -6.62 -9.31
N GLY A 18 5.99 -7.41 -9.88
CA GLY A 18 5.87 -8.87 -9.97
C GLY A 18 6.34 -9.65 -8.73
N GLY A 19 7.17 -9.05 -7.86
CA GLY A 19 7.86 -9.74 -6.75
C GLY A 19 7.74 -9.05 -5.39
N GLU A 20 8.80 -9.18 -4.57
CA GLU A 20 8.94 -8.52 -3.25
C GLU A 20 9.35 -7.04 -3.35
N ASP A 21 9.60 -6.55 -4.57
CA ASP A 21 10.17 -5.23 -4.82
C ASP A 21 9.16 -4.07 -4.65
N CYS A 22 7.91 -4.38 -4.31
CA CYS A 22 6.84 -3.39 -4.18
C CYS A 22 6.18 -3.43 -2.80
N PRO A 23 5.97 -2.26 -2.16
CA PRO A 23 5.19 -2.16 -0.95
C PRO A 23 3.79 -2.79 -1.07
N ASN A 24 3.37 -3.41 0.03
CA ASN A 24 2.08 -4.09 0.10
C ASN A 24 0.96 -3.08 0.26
N VAL A 25 0.06 -3.04 -0.72
CA VAL A 25 -1.17 -2.27 -0.64
C VAL A 25 -2.33 -3.23 -0.38
N TYR A 26 -3.11 -2.94 0.66
CA TYR A 26 -4.30 -3.70 1.01
C TYR A 26 -5.54 -2.82 0.90
N ARG A 27 -6.62 -3.39 0.36
CA ARG A 27 -7.96 -2.81 0.52
C ARG A 27 -8.61 -3.40 1.77
N THR A 28 -9.12 -2.53 2.63
CA THR A 28 -9.91 -2.86 3.82
C THR A 28 -11.38 -3.06 3.45
N ALA A 29 -12.13 -3.79 4.28
CA ALA A 29 -13.57 -3.98 4.10
C ALA A 29 -14.39 -2.68 4.09
N THR A 30 -13.89 -1.61 4.74
CA THR A 30 -14.52 -0.28 4.78
C THR A 30 -14.22 0.58 3.55
N GLY A 31 -13.43 0.08 2.60
CA GLY A 31 -13.09 0.79 1.37
C GLY A 31 -11.87 1.71 1.46
N SER A 32 -11.21 1.78 2.62
CA SER A 32 -9.90 2.44 2.79
C SER A 32 -8.74 1.54 2.36
N PHE A 33 -7.55 2.12 2.20
CA PHE A 33 -6.32 1.40 1.87
C PHE A 33 -5.34 1.40 3.04
N LEU A 34 -4.64 0.28 3.23
CA LEU A 34 -3.45 0.21 4.07
C LEU A 34 -2.24 0.06 3.15
N ILE A 35 -1.22 0.88 3.37
CA ILE A 35 -0.01 0.92 2.56
C ILE A 35 1.16 0.59 3.49
N GLN A 36 1.85 -0.51 3.22
CA GLN A 36 3.10 -0.83 3.88
C GLN A 36 4.23 -0.02 3.25
N GLY A 37 5.15 0.53 4.04
CA GLY A 37 6.32 1.27 3.57
C GLY A 37 7.24 1.60 4.73
N ASP A 38 8.35 2.27 4.44
CA ASP A 38 9.28 2.72 5.47
C ASP A 38 8.72 3.94 6.21
N VAL A 39 8.81 3.94 7.53
CA VAL A 39 8.33 5.07 8.34
C VAL A 39 9.19 6.30 8.05
N SER A 40 8.55 7.36 7.58
CA SER A 40 9.22 8.63 7.29
C SER A 40 9.10 9.60 8.46
N HIS A 41 10.13 10.43 8.61
CA HIS A 41 10.18 11.54 9.55
C HIS A 41 10.29 12.89 8.82
N ALA A 42 9.91 12.93 7.54
CA ALA A 42 9.95 14.14 6.72
C ALA A 42 9.19 15.32 7.36
N PHE A 43 8.13 15.04 8.14
CA PHE A 43 7.48 15.99 9.02
C PHE A 43 6.76 15.27 10.17
N ASN A 44 6.30 16.05 11.16
CA ASN A 44 5.49 15.52 12.26
C ASN A 44 4.04 15.33 11.79
N ALA A 45 3.60 14.08 11.71
CA ALA A 45 2.20 13.76 11.47
C ALA A 45 1.34 14.08 12.71
N PRO A 46 0.04 14.37 12.53
CA PRO A 46 -0.94 14.42 13.61
C PRO A 46 -0.95 13.15 14.46
N GLU A 47 -1.48 13.26 15.68
CA GLU A 47 -1.63 12.11 16.57
C GLU A 47 -2.50 11.01 15.93
N GLY A 48 -1.97 9.78 15.91
CA GLY A 48 -2.63 8.62 15.31
C GLY A 48 -2.33 8.42 13.82
N GLU A 49 -1.57 9.30 13.18
CA GLU A 49 -1.14 9.17 11.79
C GLU A 49 0.33 8.73 11.69
N GLY A 50 0.66 8.01 10.61
CA GLY A 50 2.03 7.60 10.28
C GLY A 50 2.36 7.98 8.85
N LEU A 51 3.54 8.56 8.64
CA LEU A 51 4.06 8.78 7.29
C LEU A 51 4.81 7.56 6.85
N VAL A 52 4.50 7.08 5.64
CA VAL A 52 5.26 6.02 4.99
C VAL A 52 5.77 6.51 3.64
N GLU A 53 7.02 6.18 3.34
CA GLU A 53 7.59 6.38 2.01
C GLU A 53 7.41 5.11 1.19
N ILE A 54 6.88 5.29 -0.02
CA ILE A 54 6.76 4.25 -1.02
C ILE A 54 7.20 4.80 -2.39
N PRO A 55 7.79 3.96 -3.25
CA PRO A 55 8.11 4.39 -4.62
C PRO A 55 6.84 4.76 -5.39
N GLU A 56 6.91 5.86 -6.16
CA GLU A 56 5.78 6.41 -6.93
C GLU A 56 5.20 5.36 -7.90
N GLU A 57 6.08 4.62 -8.58
CA GLU A 57 5.72 3.56 -9.51
C GLU A 57 4.88 2.47 -8.84
N THR A 58 5.07 2.21 -7.55
CA THR A 58 4.28 1.20 -6.84
C THR A 58 2.85 1.67 -6.65
N LEU A 59 2.65 2.93 -6.27
CA LEU A 59 1.30 3.48 -6.11
C LEU A 59 0.58 3.53 -7.46
N ARG A 60 1.28 3.91 -8.54
CA ARG A 60 0.73 3.91 -9.90
C ARG A 60 0.29 2.52 -10.34
N GLU A 61 1.12 1.50 -10.08
CA GLU A 61 0.76 0.11 -10.40
C GLU A 61 -0.43 -0.39 -9.57
N ALA A 62 -0.52 -0.02 -8.29
CA ALA A 62 -1.68 -0.36 -7.46
C ALA A 62 -2.97 0.26 -7.99
N VAL A 63 -2.93 1.53 -8.41
CA VAL A 63 -4.06 2.23 -9.06
C VAL A 63 -4.44 1.53 -10.37
N ARG A 64 -3.46 1.23 -11.23
CA ARG A 64 -3.67 0.48 -12.49
C ARG A 64 -4.33 -0.88 -12.23
N ALA A 65 -3.85 -1.63 -11.24
CA ALA A 65 -4.38 -2.96 -10.90
C ALA A 65 -5.85 -2.91 -10.43
N LEU A 66 -6.30 -1.79 -9.88
CA LEU A 66 -7.69 -1.55 -9.48
C LEU A 66 -8.59 -1.10 -10.66
N GLY A 67 -8.03 -0.88 -11.85
CA GLY A 67 -8.77 -0.44 -13.03
C GLY A 67 -9.26 1.01 -12.94
N TRP A 68 -8.54 1.85 -12.20
CA TRP A 68 -8.81 3.29 -12.05
C TRP A 68 -8.10 4.12 -13.11
#